data_AF-A0A316TFX3-F1
#
_entry.id   AF-A0A316TFX3-F1
#
_cell.length_a   1.000
_cell.length_b   1.000
_cell.length_c   1.000
_cell.angle_alpha   90.00
_cell.angle_beta   90.00
_cell.angle_gamma   90.00
#
_symmetry.space_group_name_H-M   'P 1'
#
loop_
_entity.id
_entity.type
_entity.pdbx_description
1 polymer ?
#
loop_
_entity_poly.entity_id
_entity_poly.type
_entity_poly.pdbx_seq_one_letter_code
_entity_poly.pdbx_strand_id
1 'polypeptide(L)'
;MGAKNQLAGLLLIGLALQVVGFLTTGLGAPRFEVVRDDLVIHGNRDMMLVGLLVFGLGGAMSLVAVVGFGVLLGLRARAEERPPGAGQRSE
;
A
#
# COMPACT_ATOMS: atom_id res chain seq x y z
N MET A 1 -22.30 -3.57 -3.09
CA MET A 1 -20.90 -3.96 -2.82
C MET A 1 -20.42 -3.19 -1.60
N GLY A 2 -20.04 -3.88 -0.51
CA GLY A 2 -19.75 -3.22 0.78
C GLY A 2 -18.35 -2.60 0.86
N ALA A 3 -18.16 -1.62 1.75
CA ALA A 3 -16.91 -0.89 1.98
C ALA A 3 -15.68 -1.81 2.22
N LYS A 4 -15.89 -2.99 2.78
CA LYS A 4 -14.84 -4.02 2.94
C LYS A 4 -14.24 -4.49 1.62
N ASN A 5 -15.06 -4.65 0.57
CA ASN A 5 -14.59 -5.10 -0.74
C ASN A 5 -13.80 -3.99 -1.45
N GLN A 6 -14.17 -2.73 -1.22
CA GLN A 6 -13.42 -1.57 -1.74
C GLN A 6 -12.05 -1.44 -1.08
N LEU A 7 -11.97 -1.62 0.25
CA LEU A 7 -10.70 -1.61 0.97
C LEU A 7 -9.81 -2.80 0.59
N ALA A 8 -10.40 -3.99 0.41
CA ALA A 8 -9.66 -5.15 -0.08
C ALA A 8 -9.11 -4.91 -1.50
N GLY A 9 -9.92 -4.35 -2.39
CA GLY A 9 -9.49 -3.97 -3.74
C GLY A 9 -8.36 -2.94 -3.72
N LEU A 10 -8.49 -1.91 -2.88
CA LEU A 10 -7.46 -0.89 -2.70
C LEU A 10 -6.14 -1.49 -2.18
N LEU A 11 -6.21 -2.41 -1.21
CA LEU A 11 -5.05 -3.11 -0.68
C LEU A 11 -4.34 -3.94 -1.77
N LEU A 12 -5.11 -4.69 -2.56
CA LEU A 12 -4.56 -5.51 -3.66
C LEU A 12 -3.89 -4.64 -4.73
N ILE A 13 -4.51 -3.52 -5.10
CA ILE A 13 -3.93 -2.57 -6.07
C ILE A 13 -2.65 -1.96 -5.48
N GLY A 14 -2.67 -1.53 -4.21
CA GLY A 14 -1.50 -0.98 -3.53
C GLY A 14 -0.32 -1.96 -3.48
N LEU A 15 -0.60 -3.23 -3.17
CA LEU A 15 0.39 -4.32 -3.18
C LEU A 15 0.96 -4.57 -4.58
N ALA A 16 0.10 -4.63 -5.60
CA ALA A 16 0.54 -4.81 -6.99
C ALA A 16 1.45 -3.66 -7.43
N LEU A 17 1.08 -2.41 -7.11
CA LEU A 17 1.92 -1.24 -7.40
C LEU A 17 3.25 -1.29 -6.67
N GLN A 18 3.31 -1.75 -5.41
CA GLN A 18 4.58 -1.96 -4.71
C GLN A 18 5.47 -2.99 -5.42
N VAL A 19 4.93 -4.13 -5.83
CA VAL A 19 5.72 -5.15 -6.55
C VAL A 19 6.26 -4.58 -7.87
N VAL A 20 5.41 -3.88 -8.64
CA VAL A 20 5.82 -3.26 -9.90
C VAL A 20 6.89 -2.19 -9.66
N GLY A 21 6.65 -1.26 -8.73
CA GLY A 21 7.59 -0.19 -8.41
C GLY A 21 8.94 -0.73 -7.93
N PHE A 22 8.95 -1.80 -7.14
CA PHE A 22 10.16 -2.48 -6.70
C PHE A 22 10.95 -3.07 -7.88
N LEU A 23 10.27 -3.80 -8.76
CA LEU A 23 10.90 -4.38 -9.97
C LEU A 23 11.46 -3.28 -10.89
N THR A 24 10.69 -2.22 -11.13
CA THR A 24 11.11 -1.08 -11.96
C THR A 24 12.33 -0.38 -11.35
N THR A 25 12.36 -0.20 -10.03
CA THR A 25 13.52 0.38 -9.33
C THR A 25 14.76 -0.50 -9.47
N GLY A 26 14.61 -1.82 -9.32
CA GLY A 26 15.70 -2.78 -9.48
C GLY A 26 16.25 -2.87 -10.91
N LEU A 27 15.40 -2.68 -11.92
CA LEU A 27 15.82 -2.62 -13.33
C LEU A 27 16.52 -1.30 -13.67
N GLY A 28 16.10 -0.19 -13.06
CA GLY A 28 16.71 1.14 -13.26
C GLY A 28 17.97 1.38 -12.42
N ALA A 29 18.25 0.52 -11.43
CA ALA A 29 19.41 0.65 -10.56
C ALA A 29 20.73 0.63 -11.37
N PRO A 30 21.66 1.54 -11.09
CA PRO A 30 22.93 1.61 -11.80
C PRO A 30 23.70 0.30 -11.60
N ARG A 31 23.99 -0.37 -12.71
CA ARG A 31 24.91 -1.51 -12.73
C ARG A 31 26.30 -0.97 -13.01
N PHE A 32 27.21 -1.23 -12.09
CA PHE A 32 28.62 -0.94 -12.27
C PHE A 32 29.21 -2.07 -13.08
N GLU A 33 29.45 -1.83 -14.37
CA GLU A 33 30.16 -2.76 -15.22
C GLU A 33 31.60 -2.24 -15.39
N VAL A 34 32.57 -3.01 -14.89
CA VAL A 34 33.99 -2.67 -15.01
C VAL A 34 34.46 -3.19 -16.37
N VAL A 35 34.58 -2.29 -17.34
CA VAL A 35 35.12 -2.61 -18.67
C VAL A 35 36.45 -1.89 -18.80
N ARG A 36 37.55 -2.66 -18.79
CA ARG A 36 38.96 -2.25 -19.05
C ARG A 36 39.25 -0.77 -18.78
N ASP A 37 39.72 -0.49 -17.57
CA ASP A 37 40.25 0.81 -17.09
C ASP A 37 39.28 1.99 -16.98
N ASP A 38 38.01 1.87 -17.41
CA ASP A 38 36.96 2.88 -17.18
C ASP A 38 35.73 2.30 -16.45
N LEU A 39 35.24 3.01 -15.43
CA LEU A 39 34.02 2.65 -14.70
C LEU A 39 32.80 3.18 -15.46
N VAL A 40 32.13 2.34 -16.26
CA VAL A 40 30.94 2.76 -17.00
C VAL A 40 29.69 2.51 -16.17
N ILE A 41 29.05 3.59 -15.70
CA ILE A 41 27.80 3.54 -14.94
C ILE A 41 26.64 3.42 -15.93
N HIS A 42 26.09 2.23 -16.09
CA HIS A 42 24.85 2.01 -16.86
C HIS A 42 23.66 1.99 -15.89
N GLY A 43 22.85 3.04 -15.89
CA GLY A 43 21.64 3.12 -15.08
C GLY A 43 20.67 4.13 -15.64
N ASN A 44 19.39 3.75 -15.71
CA ASN A 44 18.34 4.69 -16.09
C ASN A 44 17.75 5.31 -14.81
N ARG A 45 18.34 6.43 -14.40
CA ARG A 45 17.95 7.16 -13.18
C ARG A 45 16.47 7.55 -13.19
N ASP A 46 15.94 7.89 -14.35
CA ASP A 46 14.52 8.25 -14.48
C ASP A 46 13.62 7.04 -14.23
N MET A 47 14.01 5.86 -14.74
CA MET A 47 13.30 4.61 -14.46
C MET A 47 13.37 4.23 -12.98
N MET A 48 14.51 4.47 -12.32
CA MET A 48 14.65 4.28 -10.88
C MET A 48 13.70 5.19 -10.08
N LEU A 49 13.61 6.48 -10.45
CA LEU A 49 12.71 7.43 -9.81
C LEU A 49 11.23 7.09 -10.02
N VAL A 50 10.86 6.67 -11.24
CA VAL A 50 9.50 6.20 -11.56
C VAL A 50 9.16 4.98 -10.70
N GLY A 51 10.07 4.00 -10.62
CA GLY A 51 9.88 2.84 -9.76
C GLY A 51 9.65 3.21 -8.29
N LEU A 52 10.43 4.16 -7.77
CA LEU A 52 10.32 4.62 -6.40
C LEU A 52 8.99 5.34 -6.11
N LEU A 53 8.53 6.18 -7.05
CA LEU A 53 7.24 6.86 -6.97
C LEU A 53 6.07 5.88 -6.98
N VAL A 54 6.11 4.90 -7.89
CA VAL A 54 5.08 3.85 -8.00
C VAL A 54 5.05 2.99 -6.74
N PHE A 55 6.23 2.65 -6.20
CA PHE A 55 6.35 1.93 -4.94
C PHE A 55 5.74 2.72 -3.77
N GLY A 56 6.09 4.00 -3.65
CA GLY A 56 5.57 4.87 -2.60
C GLY A 56 4.06 5.06 -2.67
N LEU A 57 3.51 5.23 -3.88
CA LEU A 57 2.06 5.32 -4.10
C LEU A 57 1.35 4.03 -3.67
N GLY A 58 1.90 2.87 -4.07
CA GLY A 58 1.37 1.58 -3.64
C GLY A 58 1.43 1.39 -2.12
N GLY A 59 2.50 1.88 -1.47
CA GLY A 59 2.64 1.95 -0.01
C GLY A 59 1.53 2.74 0.66
N ALA A 60 1.29 3.97 0.19
CA ALA A 60 0.26 4.85 0.71
C ALA A 60 -1.15 4.25 0.56
N MET A 61 -1.46 3.65 -0.60
CA MET A 61 -2.74 2.97 -0.83
C MET A 61 -2.96 1.79 0.13
N SER A 62 -1.93 0.95 0.31
CA SER A 62 -2.00 -0.17 1.26
C SER A 62 -2.19 0.31 2.70
N LEU A 63 -1.50 1.38 3.11
CA LEU A 63 -1.67 1.98 4.44
C LEU A 63 -3.11 2.47 4.67
N VAL A 64 -3.68 3.21 3.71
CA VAL A 64 -5.06 3.70 3.78
C VAL A 64 -6.04 2.53 3.90
N ALA A 65 -5.84 1.46 3.13
CA ALA A 65 -6.68 0.27 3.21
C ALA A 65 -6.62 -0.39 4.61
N VAL A 66 -5.42 -0.56 5.17
CA VAL A 66 -5.22 -1.15 6.51
C VAL A 66 -5.87 -0.29 7.60
N VAL A 67 -5.66 1.03 7.57
CA VAL A 67 -6.29 1.96 8.51
C VAL A 67 -7.82 1.90 8.40
N GLY A 68 -8.35 1.89 7.17
CA GLY A 68 -9.79 1.74 6.92
C GLY A 68 -10.37 0.44 7.49
N PHE A 69 -9.65 -0.68 7.33
CA PHE A 69 -10.05 -1.95 7.96
C PHE A 69 -10.03 -1.86 9.49
N GLY A 70 -9.00 -1.25 10.07
CA GLY A 70 -8.91 -1.04 11.52
C GLY A 70 -10.08 -0.22 12.06
N VAL A 71 -10.46 0.86 11.37
CA VAL A 71 -11.63 1.68 11.73
C VAL A 71 -12.92 0.87 11.68
N LEU A 72 -13.15 0.10 10.61
CA LEU A 72 -14.34 -0.75 10.50
C LEU A 72 -14.42 -1.82 11.59
N LEU A 73 -13.28 -2.41 11.97
CA LEU A 73 -13.22 -3.38 13.06
C LEU A 73 -13.51 -2.72 14.42
N GLY A 74 -12.96 -1.53 14.66
CA GLY A 74 -13.22 -0.77 15.89
C GLY A 74 -14.68 -0.36 16.05
N LEU A 75 -15.32 0.08 14.96
CA LEU A 75 -16.77 0.37 14.96
C LEU A 75 -17.61 -0.87 15.24
N ARG A 76 -17.22 -2.02 14.71
CA ARG A 76 -17.91 -3.29 14.97
C ARG A 76 -17.77 -3.72 16.43
N ALA A 77 -16.57 -3.64 17.00
CA ALA A 77 -16.33 -3.97 18.40
C ALA A 77 -17.18 -3.10 19.34
N ARG A 78 -17.24 -1.79 19.08
CA ARG A 78 -18.08 -0.84 19.82
C ARG A 78 -19.59 -1.14 19.70
N ALA A 79 -20.04 -1.69 18.58
CA ALA A 79 -21.42 -2.08 18.37
C ALA A 79 -21.78 -3.39 19.11
N GLU A 80 -20.84 -4.33 19.21
CA GLU A 80 -21.00 -5.57 19.97
C GLU A 80 -20.92 -5.34 21.49
N GLU A 81 -20.14 -4.35 21.94
CA GLU A 81 -20.08 -3.92 23.36
C GLU A 81 -21.33 -3.18 23.86
N ARG A 82 -22.19 -2.68 22.96
CA ARG A 82 -23.42 -2.00 23.32
C ARG A 82 -24.57 -3.00 23.28
N PRO A 83 -24.97 -3.65 24.40
CA PRO A 83 -26.08 -4.59 24.37
C PRO A 83 -27.36 -3.90 23.88
N PRO A 84 -28.17 -4.56 23.03
CA PRO A 84 -29.47 -4.05 22.61
C PRO A 84 -30.43 -4.11 23.79
N GLY A 85 -30.48 -3.05 24.59
CA GLY A 85 -31.37 -3.02 25.76
C GLY A 85 -31.35 -1.75 26.62
N ALA A 86 -30.35 -0.88 26.48
CA ALA A 86 -30.24 0.32 27.32
C ALA A 86 -31.06 1.53 26.80
N GLY A 87 -32.33 1.32 26.45
CA GLY A 87 -33.20 2.40 25.96
C GLY A 87 -34.70 2.14 26.00
N GLN A 88 -35.19 1.12 26.71
CA GLN A 88 -36.63 0.82 26.75
C GLN A 88 -37.17 0.45 28.15
N ARG A 89 -36.65 1.09 29.20
CA ARG A 89 -37.29 1.12 30.52
C ARG A 89 -37.08 2.46 31.20
N SER A 90 -37.96 3.41 30.92
CA SER A 90 -38.32 4.63 31.68
C SER A 90 -39.27 5.37 30.72
N GLU A 91 -40.58 5.52 30.89
CA GLU A 91 -41.59 5.29 31.92
C GLU A 91 -42.94 5.13 31.17
#